data_AF-B1K5P5-F1
#
_entry.id   AF-B1K5P5-F1
#
_cell.length_a   1.000
_cell.length_b   1.000
_cell.length_c   1.000
_cell.angle_alpha   90.00
_cell.angle_beta   90.00
_cell.angle_gamma   90.00
#
_symmetry.space_group_name_H-M   'P 1'
#
loop_
_entity.id
_entity.type
_entity.pdbx_description
1 polymer ?
#
loop_
_entity_poly.entity_id
_entity_poly.type
_entity_poly.pdbx_seq_one_letter_code
_entity_poly.pdbx_strand_id
1 'polypeptide(L)' 'MRTTLSLDDALLAKAQQLTGVTEKSALVREALRALIARESARRLARLGGTEPDLESVPRRPSEPA' A
#
# COMPACT_ATOMS: atom_id res chain seq x y z
N MET A 1 -12.16 17.63 0.22
CA MET A 1 -13.54 17.37 -0.30
C MET A 1 -14.32 16.63 0.77
N ARG A 2 -15.57 17.02 1.02
CA ARG A 2 -16.47 16.33 1.95
C ARG A 2 -17.49 15.53 1.14
N THR A 3 -17.61 14.24 1.44
CA THR A 3 -18.46 13.31 0.68
C THR A 3 -19.14 12.38 1.66
N THR A 4 -20.42 12.10 1.41
CA THR A 4 -21.19 11.12 2.18
C THR A 4 -21.19 9.80 1.42
N LEU A 5 -20.80 8.72 2.09
CA LEU A 5 -20.69 7.38 1.51
C LEU A 5 -21.40 6.40 2.44
N SER A 6 -22.15 5.45 1.87
CA SER A 6 -22.68 4.31 2.63
C SER A 6 -21.60 3.23 2.68
N LEU A 7 -21.33 2.72 3.87
CA LEU A 7 -20.33 1.68 4.14
C LEU A 7 -20.97 0.56 4.94
N ASP A 8 -20.52 -0.66 4.71
CA ASP A 8 -20.89 -1.81 5.53
C ASP A 8 -20.24 -1.69 6.92
N ASP A 9 -21.06 -1.64 7.98
CA ASP A 9 -20.60 -1.47 9.35
C ASP A 9 -19.78 -2.66 9.87
N ALA A 10 -20.08 -3.89 9.42
CA ALA A 10 -19.31 -5.07 9.80
C ALA A 10 -17.93 -5.05 9.15
N LEU A 11 -17.84 -4.62 7.89
CA LEU A 11 -16.56 -4.44 7.21
C LEU A 11 -15.73 -3.34 7.89
N LEU A 12 -16.36 -2.23 8.25
CA LEU A 12 -15.70 -1.12 8.94
C LEU A 12 -15.18 -1.58 10.30
N ALA A 13 -16.00 -2.24 11.12
CA ALA A 13 -15.61 -2.73 12.43
C ALA A 13 -14.43 -3.72 12.34
N LYS A 14 -14.47 -4.65 11.38
CA LYS A 14 -13.37 -5.58 11.14
C LYS A 14 -12.08 -4.87 10.75
N ALA A 15 -12.17 -3.87 9.88
CA ALA A 15 -11.01 -3.09 9.46
C ALA A 15 -10.43 -2.26 10.62
N GLN A 16 -11.27 -1.66 11.47
CA GLN A 16 -10.83 -0.96 12.68
C GLN A 16 -10.14 -1.91 13.67
N GLN A 17 -10.68 -3.11 13.88
CA GLN A 17 -10.08 -4.13 14.75
C GLN A 17 -8.71 -4.60 14.24
N LEU A 18 -8.57 -4.82 12.93
CA LEU A 18 -7.33 -5.32 12.34
C LEU A 18 -6.24 -4.25 12.21
N THR A 19 -6.62 -3.00 11.94
CA THR A 19 -5.68 -1.90 11.71
C THR A 19 -5.40 -1.05 12.94
N GLY A 20 -6.26 -1.11 13.95
CA GLY A 20 -6.24 -0.22 15.12
C GLY A 20 -6.71 1.22 14.82
N VAL A 21 -7.05 1.54 13.56
CA VAL A 21 -7.47 2.89 13.16
C VAL A 21 -8.93 3.08 13.51
N THR A 22 -9.23 3.91 14.51
CA THR A 22 -10.60 4.15 14.99
C THR A 22 -11.33 5.25 14.21
N GLU A 23 -10.60 6.24 13.69
CA GLU A 23 -11.21 7.34 12.95
C GLU A 23 -11.63 6.87 11.54
N LYS A 24 -12.94 6.90 11.25
CA LYS A 24 -13.51 6.43 9.97
C LYS A 24 -12.85 7.10 8.76
N SER A 25 -12.60 8.40 8.85
CA SER A 25 -12.01 9.17 7.74
C SER A 25 -10.55 8.79 7.49
N ALA A 26 -9.79 8.49 8.54
CA ALA A 26 -8.42 8.00 8.44
C ALA A 26 -8.39 6.59 7.85
N LEU A 27 -9.29 5.71 8.29
CA LEU A 27 -9.39 4.36 7.78
C LEU A 27 -9.70 4.32 6.27
N VAL A 28 -10.59 5.20 5.80
CA VAL A 28 -10.89 5.32 4.35
C VAL A 28 -9.67 5.84 3.56
N ARG A 29 -8.93 6.82 4.09
CA ARG A 29 -7.69 7.29 3.45
C ARG A 29 -6.65 6.18 3.34
N GLU A 30 -6.46 5.41 4.40
CA GLU A 30 -5.54 4.27 4.41
C GLU A 30 -6.00 3.16 3.47
N ALA A 31 -7.29 2.87 3.39
CA ALA A 31 -7.83 1.90 2.43
C ALA A 31 -7.50 2.28 0.98
N LEU A 32 -7.63 3.57 0.62
CA LEU A 32 -7.26 4.07 -0.71
C LEU A 32 -5.76 3.98 -0.96
N ARG A 33 -4.92 4.36 0.02
CA ARG A 33 -3.46 4.22 -0.09
C ARG A 33 -3.04 2.77 -0.28
N ALA A 34 -3.62 1.85 0.50
CA ALA A 34 -3.35 0.43 0.40
C ALA A 34 -3.76 -0.14 -0.96
N LEU A 35 -4.91 0.28 -1.51
CA LEU A 35 -5.36 -0.12 -2.84
C LEU A 35 -4.38 0.34 -3.93
N ILE A 36 -3.94 1.59 -3.88
CA ILE A 36 -2.94 2.15 -4.79
C ILE A 36 -1.63 1.38 -4.69
N ALA A 37 -1.11 1.18 -3.48
CA ALA A 37 0.12 0.43 -3.25
C ALA A 37 0.04 -1.00 -3.83
N ARG A 38 -1.10 -1.68 -3.65
CA ARG A 38 -1.35 -3.02 -4.18
C ARG A 38 -1.32 -3.05 -5.71
N GLU A 39 -1.91 -2.06 -6.39
CA GLU A 39 -1.84 -1.98 -7.85
C GLU A 39 -0.46 -1.58 -8.36
N SER A 40 0.20 -0.63 -7.70
CA SER A 40 1.58 -0.25 -8.03
C SER A 40 2.51 -1.44 -7.93
N ALA A 41 2.41 -2.25 -6.86
CA ALA A 41 3.18 -3.48 -6.72
C ALA A 41 2.92 -4.47 -7.85
N ARG A 42 1.65 -4.68 -8.25
CA ARG A 42 1.31 -5.53 -9.41
C ARG A 42 1.90 -5.00 -10.71
N ARG A 43 1.88 -3.68 -10.92
CA ARG A 43 2.47 -3.05 -12.11
C ARG A 43 4.00 -3.21 -12.12
N LEU A 44 4.67 -2.95 -11.00
CA LEU A 44 6.12 -3.11 -10.87
C LEU A 44 6.55 -4.57 -11.06
N ALA A 45 5.82 -5.53 -10.50
CA ALA A 45 6.10 -6.95 -10.69
C ALA A 45 6.06 -7.36 -12.17
N ARG A 46 5.18 -6.75 -12.98
CA ARG A 46 5.14 -6.97 -14.44
C ARG A 46 6.33 -6.35 -15.18
N LEU A 47 6.96 -5.32 -14.61
CA LEU A 47 8.18 -4.70 -15.16
C LEU A 47 9.45 -5.50 -14.83
N GLY A 48 9.42 -6.38 -13.82
CA GLY A 48 10.57 -7.19 -13.39
C GLY A 48 11.12 -8.20 -14.42
N GLY A 49 10.64 -8.16 -15.66
CA GLY A 49 11.19 -8.90 -16.80
C GLY A 49 11.22 -8.07 -18.09
N THR A 50 11.02 -6.75 -18.02
CA THR A 50 11.09 -5.87 -19.21
C THR A 50 12.49 -5.37 -19.50
N GLU A 51 13.43 -5.51 -18.56
CA GLU A 51 14.85 -5.18 -18.74
C GLU A 51 15.72 -6.42 -18.47
N PRO A 52 15.73 -7.41 -19.38
CA PRO A 52 16.50 -8.66 -19.21
C PRO A 52 18.01 -8.42 -19.17
N ASP A 53 18.48 -7.31 -19.74
CA ASP A 53 19.90 -6.93 -19.81
C ASP A 53 20.29 -5.96 -18.69
N LEU A 54 19.43 -5.71 -17.69
CA LEU A 54 19.75 -4.82 -16.58
C LEU A 54 20.91 -5.40 -15.74
N GLU A 55 22.04 -4.70 -15.72
CA GLU A 55 23.19 -5.08 -14.91
C GLU A 55 22.91 -4.93 -13.41
N SER A 56 23.42 -5.85 -12.59
CA SER A 56 23.26 -5.78 -11.14
C SER A 56 23.95 -4.55 -10.56
N VAL A 57 23.21 -3.68 -9.87
CA VAL A 57 23.80 -2.51 -9.19
C VAL A 57 24.63 -2.98 -7.97
N PRO A 58 25.90 -2.54 -7.82
CA PRO A 58 26.71 -2.89 -6.65
C PRO A 58 26.06 -2.44 -5.35
N ARG A 59 26.00 -3.32 -4.34
CA ARG A 59 25.59 -2.90 -3.00
C ARG A 59 26.66 -1.98 -2.40
N ARG A 60 26.27 -0.82 -1.87
CA ARG A 60 27.19 -0.02 -1.03
C ARG A 60 27.47 -0.81 0.25
N PRO A 61 28.74 -0.98 0.65
CA PRO A 61 29.05 -1.53 1.96
C PRO A 61 28.48 -0.61 3.04
N SER A 62 27.86 -1.20 4.07
CA SER A 62 27.54 -0.47 5.30
C SER A 62 28.84 -0.01 5.93
N GLU A 63 28.89 1.26 6.35
CA GLU A 63 30.01 1.80 7.11
C GLU A 63 30.26 0.90 8.34
N PRO A 64 31.50 0.48 8.61
CA PRO A 64 31.80 -0.33 9.79
C PRO A 64 31.46 0.47 11.05
N ALA A 65 30.84 -0.19 12.02
CA ALA A 65 30.48 0.39 13.32
C ALA A 65 31.70 0.75 14.17
#